data_AF-A0A382N1W2-F1
#
_entry.id   AF-A0A382N1W2-F1
#
_cell.length_a   1.000
_cell.length_b   1.000
_cell.length_c   1.000
_cell.angle_alpha   90.00
_cell.angle_beta   90.00
_cell.angle_gamma   90.00
#
_symmetry.space_group_name_H-M   'P 1'
#
loop_
_entity.id
_entity.type
_entity.pdbx_description
1 polymer ?
#
loop_
_entity_poly.entity_id
_entity_poly.type
_entity_poly.pdbx_seq_one_letter_code
_entity_poly.pdbx_strand_id
1 'polypeptide(L)'
;MNNQLLKPVLRVMALSAASVALIFVINNFLIFWWGWPGLDLLFGQLGWFGFEAPRTNLEGSRLILGWLQIVLYLGPIILITVLVLQTSKRTVLADSEVLSRLAAYIIRSAFWAVLFIGLVDMVLSFLRVEGLLPAVFGDQLAKDLGRPAFRGLYVHYPLIFVSFIIGYFSRGLGFMWLALLIVSAELLIVITRFVFSYEQAFMGDLVRFWYAALFLFASAYTLLEEGHVR
;
A
#
# COMPACT_ATOMS: atom_id res chain seq x y z
N MET A 1 -22.44 13.38 -30.56
CA MET A 1 -22.51 13.60 -29.09
C MET A 1 -22.05 15.01 -28.79
N ASN A 2 -22.84 15.79 -28.05
CA ASN A 2 -22.56 17.21 -27.79
C ASN A 2 -21.27 17.34 -26.95
N ASN A 3 -20.24 18.04 -27.48
CA ASN A 3 -18.90 18.09 -26.88
C ASN A 3 -18.90 18.67 -25.43
N GLN A 4 -19.98 19.40 -25.09
CA GLN A 4 -20.22 19.96 -23.77
C GLN A 4 -20.52 18.91 -22.68
N LEU A 5 -21.16 17.79 -23.03
CA LEU A 5 -21.49 16.71 -22.09
C LEU A 5 -20.37 15.67 -21.99
N LEU A 6 -19.54 15.52 -23.03
CA LEU A 6 -18.45 14.55 -23.04
C LEU A 6 -17.38 14.86 -21.99
N LYS A 7 -17.00 16.13 -21.85
CA LYS A 7 -15.96 16.59 -20.90
C LYS A 7 -16.28 16.24 -19.43
N PRO A 8 -17.45 16.60 -18.86
CA PRO A 8 -17.77 16.25 -17.48
C PRO A 8 -17.87 14.73 -17.28
N VAL A 9 -18.43 13.99 -18.24
CA VAL A 9 -18.52 12.52 -18.17
C VAL A 9 -17.15 11.87 -18.08
N LEU A 10 -16.19 12.28 -18.92
CA LEU A 10 -14.81 11.78 -18.86
C LEU A 10 -14.14 12.07 -17.52
N ARG A 11 -14.33 13.28 -16.97
CA ARG A 11 -13.76 13.67 -15.67
C ARG A 11 -14.35 12.84 -14.53
N VAL A 12 -15.66 12.64 -14.50
CA VAL A 12 -16.32 11.79 -13.50
C VAL A 12 -15.79 10.36 -13.58
N MET A 13 -15.71 9.78 -14.78
CA MET A 13 -15.21 8.42 -14.95
C MET A 13 -13.75 8.27 -14.49
N ALA A 14 -12.86 9.17 -14.93
CA ALA A 14 -11.43 9.09 -14.59
C ALA A 14 -11.18 9.25 -13.07
N LEU A 15 -11.78 10.27 -12.45
CA LEU A 15 -11.64 10.51 -11.02
C LEU A 15 -12.28 9.41 -10.18
N SER A 16 -13.45 8.92 -10.60
CA SER A 16 -14.15 7.83 -9.88
C SER A 16 -13.36 6.53 -9.97
N ALA A 17 -12.79 6.19 -11.13
CA ALA A 17 -11.94 5.00 -11.27
C ALA A 17 -10.73 5.05 -10.34
N ALA A 18 -10.01 6.18 -10.31
CA ALA A 18 -8.88 6.37 -9.39
C ALA A 18 -9.31 6.30 -7.92
N SER A 19 -10.44 6.91 -7.57
CA SER A 19 -10.99 6.88 -6.21
C SER A 19 -11.39 5.47 -5.78
N VAL A 20 -12.06 4.70 -6.64
CA VAL A 20 -12.48 3.33 -6.37
C VAL A 20 -11.28 2.43 -6.14
N ALA A 21 -10.20 2.59 -6.92
CA ALA A 21 -8.95 1.86 -6.70
C ALA A 21 -8.35 2.14 -5.32
N LEU A 22 -8.33 3.42 -4.89
CA LEU A 22 -7.84 3.80 -3.56
C LEU A 22 -8.73 3.25 -2.44
N ILE A 23 -10.06 3.36 -2.59
CA ILE A 23 -11.03 2.84 -1.63
C ILE A 23 -10.92 1.32 -1.54
N PHE A 24 -10.64 0.61 -2.64
CA PHE A 24 -10.44 -0.83 -2.62
C PHE A 24 -9.25 -1.23 -1.74
N VAL A 25 -8.13 -0.52 -1.84
CA VAL A 25 -6.98 -0.76 -0.96
C VAL A 25 -7.33 -0.51 0.50
N ILE A 26 -8.03 0.59 0.79
CA ILE A 26 -8.49 0.92 2.15
C ILE A 26 -9.46 -0.15 2.66
N ASN A 27 -10.41 -0.58 1.84
CA ASN A 27 -11.42 -1.55 2.22
C ASN A 27 -10.80 -2.93 2.51
N ASN A 28 -9.81 -3.37 1.72
CA ASN A 28 -9.07 -4.60 2.03
C ASN A 28 -8.34 -4.50 3.36
N PHE A 29 -7.75 -3.33 3.68
CA PHE A 29 -7.18 -3.10 4.99
C PHE A 29 -8.24 -3.25 6.10
N LEU A 30 -9.41 -2.63 5.94
CA LEU A 30 -10.50 -2.74 6.92
C LEU A 30 -10.96 -4.19 7.13
N ILE A 31 -11.07 -4.98 6.06
CA ILE A 31 -11.50 -6.38 6.11
C ILE A 31 -10.44 -7.26 6.80
N PHE A 32 -9.23 -7.31 6.25
CA PHE A 32 -8.23 -8.27 6.69
C PHE A 32 -7.58 -7.92 8.02
N TRP A 33 -7.54 -6.64 8.39
CA TRP A 33 -6.82 -6.18 9.58
C TRP A 33 -7.72 -5.65 10.69
N TRP A 34 -8.84 -5.01 10.35
CA TRP A 34 -9.84 -4.59 11.35
C TRP A 34 -11.05 -5.52 11.43
N GLY A 35 -11.06 -6.61 10.66
CA GLY A 35 -12.10 -7.63 10.74
C GLY A 35 -13.48 -7.13 10.31
N TRP A 36 -13.53 -6.13 9.42
CA TRP A 36 -14.78 -5.68 8.83
C TRP A 36 -15.37 -6.79 7.96
N PRO A 37 -16.71 -6.88 7.85
CA PRO A 37 -17.37 -8.03 7.24
C PRO A 37 -17.10 -8.16 5.74
N GLY A 38 -16.86 -7.05 5.04
CA GLY A 38 -16.77 -7.06 3.59
C GLY A 38 -18.14 -6.92 2.93
N LEU A 39 -18.11 -6.51 1.65
CA LEU A 39 -19.33 -6.32 0.86
C LEU A 39 -19.93 -7.66 0.41
N ASP A 40 -19.09 -8.68 0.24
CA ASP A 40 -19.47 -10.05 -0.11
C ASP A 40 -20.39 -10.66 0.94
N LEU A 41 -20.06 -10.56 2.23
CA LEU A 41 -20.91 -11.09 3.30
C LEU A 41 -22.23 -10.32 3.43
N LEU A 42 -22.21 -9.00 3.25
CA LEU A 42 -23.42 -8.18 3.30
C LEU A 42 -24.35 -8.50 2.12
N PHE A 43 -23.82 -8.57 0.90
CA PHE A 43 -24.60 -8.90 -0.28
C PHE A 43 -25.11 -10.35 -0.23
N GLY A 44 -24.31 -11.29 0.27
CA GLY A 44 -24.73 -12.67 0.50
C GLY A 44 -25.91 -12.77 1.46
N GLN A 45 -25.92 -12.00 2.55
CA GLN A 45 -27.04 -11.94 3.49
C GLN A 45 -28.30 -11.33 2.88
N LEU A 46 -28.17 -10.33 2.01
CA LEU A 46 -29.29 -9.71 1.30
C LEU A 46 -29.79 -10.54 0.11
N GLY A 47 -29.07 -11.61 -0.26
CA GLY A 47 -29.35 -12.40 -1.46
C GLY A 47 -29.08 -11.64 -2.77
N TRP A 48 -28.19 -10.65 -2.75
CA TRP A 48 -27.87 -9.81 -3.90
C TRP A 48 -26.67 -10.35 -4.67
N PHE A 49 -26.67 -10.14 -6.00
CA PHE A 49 -25.55 -10.42 -6.91
C PHE A 49 -25.00 -11.85 -6.90
N GLY A 50 -25.74 -12.83 -6.34
CA GLY A 50 -25.35 -14.25 -6.34
C GLY A 50 -24.24 -14.61 -5.34
N PHE A 51 -23.98 -13.77 -4.34
CA PHE A 51 -23.03 -14.09 -3.26
C PHE A 51 -23.60 -15.16 -2.31
N GLU A 52 -22.71 -16.00 -1.76
CA GLU A 52 -23.10 -17.02 -0.78
C GLU A 52 -23.58 -16.37 0.52
N ALA A 53 -24.69 -16.87 1.06
CA ALA A 53 -25.19 -16.42 2.34
C ALA A 53 -24.17 -16.70 3.45
N PRO A 54 -23.87 -15.73 4.33
CA PRO A 54 -22.89 -15.92 5.38
C PRO A 54 -23.35 -17.01 6.36
N ARG A 55 -22.40 -17.80 6.86
CA ARG A 55 -22.69 -18.88 7.84
C ARG A 55 -23.35 -18.37 9.13
N THR A 56 -23.04 -17.13 9.49
CA THR A 56 -23.62 -16.41 10.61
C THR A 56 -24.12 -15.07 10.10
N ASN A 57 -25.37 -14.74 10.35
CA ASN A 57 -25.94 -13.46 9.95
C ASN A 57 -25.13 -12.30 10.58
N LEU A 58 -24.92 -11.25 9.80
CA LEU A 58 -24.40 -9.99 10.27
C LEU A 58 -25.48 -9.32 11.12
N GLU A 59 -25.18 -9.18 12.40
CA GLU A 59 -26.05 -8.52 13.38
C GLU A 59 -25.29 -7.40 14.09
N GLY A 60 -26.06 -6.45 14.65
CA GLY A 60 -25.52 -5.34 15.44
C GLY A 60 -24.48 -4.49 14.69
N SER A 61 -23.30 -4.33 15.31
CA SER A 61 -22.22 -3.48 14.78
C SER A 61 -21.68 -3.95 13.44
N ARG A 62 -21.63 -5.26 13.18
CA ARG A 62 -21.11 -5.80 11.91
C ARG A 62 -22.00 -5.43 10.74
N LEU A 63 -23.32 -5.45 10.91
CA LEU A 63 -24.25 -5.03 9.87
C LEU A 63 -24.05 -3.54 9.52
N ILE A 64 -23.86 -2.69 10.53
CA ILE A 64 -23.58 -1.26 10.35
C ILE A 64 -22.27 -1.06 9.58
N LEU A 65 -21.21 -1.80 9.93
CA LEU A 65 -19.92 -1.73 9.22
C LEU A 65 -20.05 -2.15 7.76
N GLY A 66 -20.85 -3.18 7.45
CA GLY A 66 -21.13 -3.56 6.06
C GLY A 66 -21.79 -2.44 5.26
N TRP A 67 -22.85 -1.82 5.81
CA TRP A 67 -23.50 -0.68 5.15
C TRP A 67 -22.57 0.53 5.01
N LEU A 68 -21.70 0.75 6.01
CA LEU A 68 -20.67 1.78 5.94
C LEU A 68 -19.67 1.50 4.80
N GLN A 69 -19.33 0.24 4.51
CA GLN A 69 -18.50 -0.11 3.35
C GLN A 69 -19.17 0.27 2.04
N ILE A 70 -20.50 0.11 1.90
CA ILE A 70 -21.22 0.59 0.70
C ILE A 70 -21.08 2.10 0.57
N VAL A 71 -21.26 2.85 1.67
CA VAL A 71 -21.11 4.31 1.68
C VAL A 71 -19.66 4.71 1.35
N LEU A 72 -18.66 3.97 1.81
CA LEU A 72 -17.26 4.22 1.47
C LEU A 72 -16.98 4.10 -0.02
N TYR A 73 -17.64 3.16 -0.74
CA TYR A 73 -17.49 3.04 -2.19
C TYR A 73 -18.36 4.04 -2.98
N LEU A 74 -19.62 4.24 -2.60
CA LEU A 74 -20.55 5.10 -3.34
C LEU A 74 -20.36 6.59 -3.04
N GLY A 75 -20.06 6.94 -1.79
CA GLY A 75 -19.93 8.32 -1.33
C GLY A 75 -18.93 9.13 -2.15
N PRO A 76 -17.69 8.64 -2.39
CA PRO A 76 -16.71 9.34 -3.22
C PRO A 76 -17.15 9.51 -4.68
N ILE A 77 -17.86 8.55 -5.27
CA ILE A 77 -18.39 8.67 -6.64
C ILE A 77 -19.42 9.81 -6.72
N ILE A 78 -20.34 9.87 -5.75
CA ILE A 78 -21.34 10.94 -5.66
C ILE A 78 -20.65 12.30 -5.46
N LEU A 79 -19.68 12.37 -4.54
CA LEU A 79 -18.93 13.59 -4.27
C LEU A 79 -18.17 14.07 -5.51
N ILE A 80 -17.48 13.18 -6.22
CA ILE A 80 -16.77 13.49 -7.47
C ILE A 80 -17.75 14.01 -8.52
N THR A 81 -18.92 13.38 -8.65
CA THR A 81 -19.95 13.83 -9.60
C THR A 81 -20.39 15.25 -9.29
N VAL A 82 -20.70 15.55 -8.02
CA VAL A 82 -21.06 16.91 -7.58
C VAL A 82 -19.92 17.90 -7.84
N LEU A 83 -18.68 17.56 -7.47
CA LEU A 83 -17.51 18.42 -7.67
C LEU A 83 -17.25 18.71 -9.15
N VAL A 84 -17.40 17.73 -10.04
CA VAL A 84 -17.21 17.92 -11.48
C VAL A 84 -18.31 18.82 -12.06
N LEU A 85 -19.56 18.66 -11.62
CA LEU A 85 -20.67 19.52 -12.03
C LEU A 85 -20.47 20.97 -11.55
N GLN A 86 -19.99 21.17 -10.32
CA GLN A 86 -19.66 22.49 -9.77
C GLN A 86 -18.41 23.12 -10.43
N THR A 87 -17.48 22.31 -10.94
CA THR A 87 -16.23 22.77 -11.56
C THR A 87 -16.20 22.57 -13.08
N SER A 88 -17.30 22.83 -13.78
CA SER A 88 -17.43 22.60 -15.23
C SER A 88 -16.34 23.26 -16.10
N LYS A 89 -15.79 24.38 -15.65
CA LYS A 89 -14.70 25.11 -16.32
C LYS A 89 -13.37 24.37 -16.30
N ARG A 90 -13.09 23.55 -15.27
CA ARG A 90 -11.82 22.83 -15.10
C ARG A 90 -11.60 21.80 -16.22
N THR A 91 -10.36 21.64 -16.66
CA THR A 91 -9.99 20.75 -17.76
C THR A 91 -9.61 19.36 -17.24
N VAL A 92 -9.67 18.35 -18.12
CA VAL A 92 -9.19 16.99 -17.82
C VAL A 92 -7.70 17.00 -17.47
N LEU A 93 -6.91 17.84 -18.15
CA LEU A 93 -5.48 18.03 -17.89
C LEU A 93 -5.21 18.50 -16.45
N ALA A 94 -6.00 19.47 -15.96
CA ALA A 94 -5.86 19.96 -14.59
C ALA A 94 -6.25 18.93 -13.51
N ASP A 95 -7.08 17.93 -13.86
CA ASP A 95 -7.39 16.81 -12.98
C ASP A 95 -6.28 15.75 -13.04
N SER A 96 -5.75 15.48 -14.23
CA SER A 96 -4.58 14.60 -14.43
C SER A 96 -3.37 15.08 -13.62
N GLU A 97 -3.10 16.39 -13.59
CA GLU A 97 -2.01 16.95 -12.79
C GLU A 97 -2.22 16.74 -11.27
N VAL A 98 -3.46 16.73 -10.78
CA VAL A 98 -3.73 16.39 -9.37
C VAL A 98 -3.47 14.92 -9.10
N LEU A 99 -3.97 14.04 -9.97
CA LEU A 99 -3.75 12.60 -9.84
C LEU A 99 -2.25 12.25 -9.94
N SER A 100 -1.52 12.91 -10.84
CA SER A 100 -0.06 12.75 -10.98
C SER A 100 0.67 13.20 -9.72
N ARG A 101 0.31 14.35 -9.13
CA ARG A 101 0.86 14.80 -7.84
C ARG A 101 0.54 13.84 -6.69
N LEU A 102 -0.67 13.29 -6.65
CA LEU A 102 -1.08 12.29 -5.68
C LEU A 102 -0.26 11.00 -5.84
N ALA A 103 -0.13 10.49 -7.06
CA ALA A 103 0.67 9.31 -7.36
C ALA A 103 2.14 9.52 -6.97
N ALA A 104 2.73 10.68 -7.30
CA ALA A 104 4.08 11.02 -6.91
C ALA A 104 4.25 11.04 -5.37
N TYR A 105 3.27 11.56 -4.63
CA TYR A 105 3.28 11.50 -3.17
C TYR A 105 3.20 10.08 -2.62
N ILE A 106 2.33 9.24 -3.18
CA ILE A 106 2.20 7.82 -2.79
C ILE A 106 3.52 7.08 -3.04
N ILE A 107 4.14 7.27 -4.21
CA ILE A 107 5.41 6.61 -4.56
C ILE A 107 6.53 7.06 -3.61
N ARG A 108 6.65 8.37 -3.30
CA ARG A 108 7.63 8.86 -2.32
C ARG A 108 7.42 8.25 -0.93
N SER A 109 6.17 8.16 -0.49
CA SER A 109 5.83 7.57 0.81
C SER A 109 6.12 6.06 0.84
N ALA A 110 5.79 5.35 -0.23
CA ALA A 110 6.06 3.93 -0.39
C ALA A 110 7.56 3.63 -0.42
N PHE A 111 8.38 4.49 -1.04
CA PHE A 111 9.84 4.38 -1.00
C PHE A 111 10.36 4.37 0.44
N TRP A 112 9.94 5.35 1.26
CA TRP A 112 10.35 5.42 2.66
C TRP A 112 9.83 4.22 3.47
N ALA A 113 8.62 3.74 3.18
CA ALA A 113 8.06 2.58 3.84
C ALA A 113 8.88 1.32 3.56
N VAL A 114 9.22 1.06 2.30
CA VAL A 114 10.06 -0.06 1.88
C VAL A 114 11.45 0.02 2.51
N LEU A 115 12.04 1.22 2.55
CA LEU A 115 13.35 1.42 3.16
C LEU A 115 13.32 1.08 4.65
N PHE A 116 12.42 1.70 5.42
CA PHE A 116 12.37 1.48 6.87
C PHE A 116 11.93 0.06 7.23
N ILE A 117 10.92 -0.49 6.56
CA ILE A 117 10.50 -1.87 6.80
C ILE A 117 11.66 -2.82 6.52
N GLY A 118 12.36 -2.67 5.38
CA GLY A 118 13.49 -3.53 5.03
C GLY A 118 14.61 -3.47 6.08
N LEU A 119 15.00 -2.26 6.51
CA LEU A 119 16.04 -2.08 7.53
C LEU A 119 15.63 -2.67 8.89
N VAL A 120 14.40 -2.41 9.34
CA VAL A 120 13.90 -2.90 10.63
C VAL A 120 13.72 -4.42 10.59
N ASP A 121 13.19 -4.98 9.51
CA ASP A 121 13.03 -6.43 9.38
C ASP A 121 14.38 -7.15 9.26
N MET A 122 15.39 -6.54 8.64
CA MET A 122 16.75 -7.06 8.66
C MET A 122 17.28 -7.18 10.09
N VAL A 123 17.15 -6.11 10.89
CA VAL A 123 17.60 -6.10 12.30
C VAL A 123 16.81 -7.10 13.14
N LEU A 124 15.48 -7.10 13.03
CA LEU A 124 14.64 -8.04 13.79
C LEU A 124 14.89 -9.49 13.41
N SER A 125 15.16 -9.77 12.14
CA SER A 125 15.44 -11.13 11.66
C SER A 125 16.84 -11.57 12.06
N PHE A 126 17.83 -10.69 12.03
CA PHE A 126 19.17 -10.95 12.58
C PHE A 126 19.10 -11.28 14.07
N LEU A 127 18.49 -10.43 14.89
CA LEU A 127 18.34 -10.66 16.33
C LEU A 127 17.61 -11.96 16.64
N ARG A 128 16.64 -12.36 15.80
CA ARG A 128 15.94 -13.63 15.94
C ARG A 128 16.85 -14.82 15.66
N VAL A 129 17.56 -14.80 14.53
CA VAL A 129 18.43 -15.89 14.09
C VAL A 129 19.56 -16.13 15.10
N GLU A 130 20.15 -15.06 15.62
CA GLU A 130 21.23 -15.11 16.62
C GLU A 130 20.73 -15.42 18.05
N GLY A 131 19.42 -15.59 18.26
CA GLY A 131 18.86 -15.83 19.58
C GLY A 131 18.96 -14.64 20.55
N LEU A 132 19.29 -13.44 20.06
CA LEU A 132 19.46 -12.21 20.84
C LEU A 132 18.13 -11.51 21.13
N LEU A 133 17.06 -11.85 20.40
CA LEU A 133 15.77 -11.17 20.49
C LEU A 133 15.17 -11.17 21.92
N PRO A 134 15.17 -12.30 22.68
CA PRO A 134 14.68 -12.30 24.06
C PRO A 134 15.54 -11.47 25.01
N ALA A 135 16.85 -11.40 24.77
CA ALA A 135 17.75 -10.59 25.58
C ALA A 135 17.52 -9.08 25.41
N VAL A 136 17.13 -8.65 24.19
CA VAL A 136 16.88 -7.23 23.89
C VAL A 136 15.45 -6.80 24.25
N PHE A 137 14.47 -7.64 23.97
CA PHE A 137 13.03 -7.28 24.05
C PHE A 137 12.25 -8.03 25.13
N GLY A 138 12.85 -9.02 25.79
CA GLY A 138 12.17 -9.93 26.71
C GLY A 138 11.46 -11.09 26.00
N ASP A 139 11.22 -12.18 26.74
CA ASP A 139 10.68 -13.44 26.19
C ASP A 139 9.32 -13.28 25.52
N GLN A 140 8.43 -12.49 26.13
CA GLN A 140 7.07 -12.31 25.62
C GLN A 140 7.07 -11.55 24.29
N LEU A 141 7.75 -10.40 24.24
CA LEU A 141 7.80 -9.57 23.04
C LEU A 141 8.62 -10.24 21.93
N ALA A 142 9.64 -11.03 22.25
CA ALA A 142 10.38 -11.83 21.28
C ALA A 142 9.47 -12.87 20.58
N LYS A 143 8.61 -13.54 21.34
CA LYS A 143 7.60 -14.46 20.79
C LYS A 143 6.58 -13.73 19.92
N ASP A 144 6.10 -12.57 20.37
CA ASP A 144 5.11 -11.79 19.63
C ASP A 144 5.69 -11.22 18.33
N LEU A 145 6.90 -10.65 18.36
CA LEU A 145 7.63 -10.20 17.16
C LEU A 145 7.91 -11.36 16.19
N GLY A 146 7.92 -12.60 16.70
CA GLY A 146 7.88 -13.88 15.99
C GLY A 146 6.77 -13.96 14.93
N ARG A 147 5.58 -13.45 15.28
CA ARG A 147 4.33 -13.64 14.54
C ARG A 147 4.16 -12.56 13.46
N PRO A 148 3.94 -12.94 12.18
CA PRO A 148 3.76 -11.98 11.10
C PRO A 148 2.66 -10.93 11.36
N ALA A 149 1.52 -11.35 11.93
CA ALA A 149 0.41 -10.45 12.24
C ALA A 149 0.79 -9.36 13.27
N PHE A 150 1.55 -9.72 14.32
CA PHE A 150 1.98 -8.77 15.34
C PHE A 150 3.04 -7.82 14.78
N ARG A 151 4.03 -8.35 14.04
CA ARG A 151 5.05 -7.52 13.37
C ARG A 151 4.40 -6.53 12.38
N GLY A 152 3.41 -6.97 11.61
CA GLY A 152 2.66 -6.10 10.71
C GLY A 152 1.99 -4.93 11.44
N LEU A 153 1.23 -5.25 12.49
CA LEU A 153 0.45 -4.25 13.24
C LEU A 153 1.33 -3.27 14.04
N TYR A 154 2.35 -3.77 14.74
CA TYR A 154 3.12 -2.98 15.70
C TYR A 154 4.47 -2.48 15.19
N VAL A 155 4.96 -2.99 14.07
CA VAL A 155 6.22 -2.56 13.46
C VAL A 155 5.97 -1.95 12.09
N HIS A 156 5.36 -2.68 11.16
CA HIS A 156 5.23 -2.20 9.78
C HIS A 156 4.28 -1.00 9.66
N TYR A 157 3.12 -1.00 10.32
CA TYR A 157 2.18 0.12 10.21
C TYR A 157 2.67 1.43 10.80
N PRO A 158 3.26 1.47 12.00
CA PRO A 158 3.89 2.69 12.49
C PRO A 158 4.95 3.22 11.52
N LEU A 159 5.77 2.34 10.93
CA LEU A 159 6.77 2.72 9.94
C LEU A 159 6.14 3.25 8.65
N ILE A 160 5.08 2.61 8.14
CA ILE A 160 4.32 3.11 6.99
C ILE A 160 3.77 4.51 7.30
N PHE A 161 3.15 4.70 8.46
CA PHE A 161 2.61 6.00 8.85
C PHE A 161 3.70 7.09 8.90
N VAL A 162 4.82 6.81 9.54
CA VAL A 162 5.99 7.71 9.56
C VAL A 162 6.51 7.98 8.14
N SER A 163 6.48 6.98 7.27
CA SER A 163 6.92 7.10 5.87
C SER A 163 6.02 8.02 5.05
N PHE A 164 4.71 8.00 5.29
CA PHE A 164 3.78 8.96 4.68
C PHE A 164 4.03 10.39 5.17
N ILE A 165 4.33 10.56 6.46
CA ILE A 165 4.72 11.88 7.01
C ILE A 165 6.00 12.37 6.32
N ILE A 166 7.04 11.54 6.22
CA ILE A 166 8.31 11.93 5.58
C ILE A 166 8.12 12.16 4.08
N GLY A 167 7.33 11.31 3.41
CA GLY A 167 7.01 11.43 1.99
C GLY A 167 6.30 12.73 1.61
N TYR A 168 5.63 13.37 2.58
CA TYR A 168 5.02 14.69 2.43
C TYR A 168 6.08 15.80 2.34
N PHE A 169 7.13 15.72 3.17
CA PHE A 169 8.22 16.71 3.20
C PHE A 169 9.34 16.43 2.18
N SER A 170 9.47 15.18 1.73
CA SER A 170 10.52 14.76 0.79
C SER A 170 10.30 15.33 -0.61
N ARG A 171 11.36 15.89 -1.21
CA ARG A 171 11.37 16.35 -2.61
C ARG A 171 12.19 15.36 -3.45
N GLY A 172 11.57 14.76 -4.46
CA GLY A 172 12.20 13.82 -5.39
C GLY A 172 12.07 12.34 -5.02
N LEU A 173 12.45 11.48 -5.96
CA LEU A 173 12.40 10.02 -5.86
C LEU A 173 13.82 9.48 -5.62
N GLY A 174 14.01 8.75 -4.52
CA GLY A 174 15.31 8.20 -4.12
C GLY A 174 15.72 6.93 -4.87
N PHE A 175 15.31 6.72 -6.13
CA PHE A 175 15.51 5.44 -6.83
C PHE A 175 16.98 5.01 -6.90
N MET A 176 17.88 5.96 -7.16
CA MET A 176 19.32 5.69 -7.14
C MET A 176 19.79 5.17 -5.77
N TRP A 177 19.22 5.68 -4.68
CA TRP A 177 19.56 5.22 -3.33
C TRP A 177 19.05 3.80 -3.06
N LEU A 178 17.85 3.45 -3.51
CA LEU A 178 17.34 2.08 -3.36
C LEU A 178 18.20 1.09 -4.17
N ALA A 179 18.56 1.43 -5.41
CA ALA A 179 19.44 0.60 -6.23
C ALA A 179 20.83 0.43 -5.59
N LEU A 180 21.42 1.51 -5.06
CA LEU A 180 22.69 1.45 -4.35
C LEU A 180 22.61 0.55 -3.11
N LEU A 181 21.51 0.62 -2.35
CA LEU A 181 21.29 -0.24 -1.19
C LEU A 181 21.16 -1.72 -1.57
N ILE A 182 20.47 -2.03 -2.67
CA ILE A 182 20.37 -3.41 -3.20
C ILE A 182 21.77 -3.93 -3.54
N VAL A 183 22.54 -3.19 -4.33
CA VAL A 183 23.91 -3.59 -4.71
C VAL A 183 24.80 -3.75 -3.47
N SER A 184 24.68 -2.84 -2.50
CA SER A 184 25.43 -2.92 -1.26
C SER A 184 25.04 -4.15 -0.43
N ALA A 185 23.76 -4.49 -0.37
CA ALA A 185 23.27 -5.70 0.30
C ALA A 185 23.74 -6.98 -0.39
N GLU A 186 23.70 -7.05 -1.72
CA GLU A 186 24.23 -8.18 -2.48
C GLU A 186 25.73 -8.36 -2.28
N LEU A 187 26.50 -7.27 -2.31
CA LEU A 187 27.93 -7.31 -2.00
C LEU A 187 28.19 -7.81 -0.57
N LEU A 188 27.41 -7.32 0.40
CA LEU A 188 27.52 -7.79 1.79
C LEU A 188 27.22 -9.28 1.90
N ILE A 189 26.18 -9.78 1.24
CA ILE A 189 25.83 -11.21 1.21
C ILE A 189 26.98 -12.04 0.63
N VAL A 190 27.60 -11.58 -0.46
CA VAL A 190 28.74 -12.26 -1.08
C VAL A 190 29.92 -12.30 -0.09
N ILE A 191 30.25 -11.18 0.55
CA ILE A 191 31.34 -11.12 1.52
C ILE A 191 31.07 -12.03 2.72
N THR A 192 29.87 -11.96 3.32
CA THR A 192 29.54 -12.80 4.48
C THR A 192 29.56 -14.28 4.13
N ARG A 193 29.07 -14.65 2.94
CA ARG A 193 29.06 -16.04 2.48
C ARG A 193 30.47 -16.57 2.23
N PHE A 194 31.31 -15.85 1.49
CA PHE A 194 32.60 -16.38 1.05
C PHE A 194 33.74 -16.16 2.04
N VAL A 195 33.74 -15.05 2.78
CA VAL A 195 34.82 -14.74 3.76
C VAL A 195 34.51 -15.33 5.13
N PHE A 196 33.25 -15.26 5.57
CA PHE A 196 32.85 -15.64 6.92
C PHE A 196 32.01 -16.92 6.97
N SER A 197 31.66 -17.50 5.81
CA SER A 197 30.76 -18.66 5.71
C SER A 197 29.42 -18.45 6.43
N TYR A 198 28.95 -17.20 6.49
CA TYR A 198 27.69 -16.80 7.11
C TYR A 198 26.65 -16.50 6.02
N GLU A 199 25.57 -17.28 6.03
CA GLU A 199 24.46 -17.15 5.09
C GLU A 199 23.14 -17.36 5.84
N GLN A 200 22.20 -16.43 5.66
CA GLN A 200 20.87 -16.51 6.25
C GLN A 200 19.77 -16.18 5.24
N ALA A 201 18.62 -16.84 5.38
CA ALA A 201 17.49 -16.67 4.47
C ALA A 201 16.98 -15.22 4.40
N PHE A 202 16.95 -14.51 5.54
CA PHE A 202 16.44 -13.13 5.60
C PHE A 202 17.27 -12.15 4.76
N MET A 203 18.55 -12.44 4.50
CA MET A 203 19.40 -11.58 3.67
C MET A 203 18.92 -11.58 2.22
N GLY A 204 18.56 -12.76 1.69
CA GLY A 204 17.98 -12.90 0.35
C GLY A 204 16.57 -12.32 0.27
N ASP A 205 15.77 -12.49 1.31
CA ASP A 205 14.41 -11.93 1.36
C ASP A 205 14.40 -10.39 1.38
N LEU A 206 15.38 -9.76 2.06
CA LEU A 206 15.58 -8.31 2.03
C LEU A 206 15.84 -7.81 0.61
N VAL A 207 16.76 -8.45 -0.11
CA VAL A 207 17.11 -8.08 -1.49
C VAL A 207 15.91 -8.23 -2.41
N ARG A 208 15.17 -9.35 -2.32
CA ARG A 208 13.94 -9.57 -3.11
C ARG A 208 12.89 -8.51 -2.82
N PHE A 209 12.69 -8.15 -1.55
CA PHE A 209 11.73 -7.13 -1.15
C PHE A 209 12.07 -5.76 -1.75
N TRP A 210 13.33 -5.33 -1.66
CA TRP A 210 13.79 -4.07 -2.26
C TRP A 210 13.76 -4.10 -3.79
N TYR A 211 14.10 -5.23 -4.42
CA TYR A 211 14.02 -5.38 -5.87
C TYR A 211 12.58 -5.29 -6.39
N ALA A 212 11.62 -5.95 -5.72
CA ALA A 212 10.21 -5.86 -6.07
C ALA A 212 9.67 -4.42 -5.98
N ALA A 213 10.09 -3.68 -4.95
CA ALA A 213 9.75 -2.27 -4.81
C ALA A 213 10.39 -1.40 -5.90
N LEU A 214 11.67 -1.61 -6.20
CA LEU A 214 12.37 -0.90 -7.28
C LEU A 214 11.67 -1.11 -8.62
N PHE A 215 11.29 -2.36 -8.94
CA PHE A 215 10.55 -2.70 -10.15
C PHE A 215 9.21 -1.98 -10.21
N LEU A 216 8.43 -1.99 -9.12
CA LEU A 216 7.14 -1.32 -9.05
C LEU A 216 7.29 0.20 -9.29
N PHE A 217 8.26 0.84 -8.65
CA PHE A 217 8.47 2.27 -8.82
C PHE A 217 8.99 2.63 -10.21
N ALA A 218 9.89 1.83 -10.77
CA ALA A 218 10.39 2.01 -12.13
C ALA A 218 9.25 1.87 -13.16
N SER A 219 8.34 0.91 -12.97
CA SER A 219 7.16 0.74 -13.84
C SER A 219 6.20 1.93 -13.82
N ALA A 220 6.05 2.58 -12.67
CA ALA A 220 5.23 3.80 -12.55
C ALA A 220 5.91 4.99 -13.23
N TYR A 221 7.23 5.09 -13.12
CA TYR A 221 8.02 6.13 -13.78
C TYR A 221 8.00 5.99 -15.30
N THR A 222 8.18 4.79 -15.85
CA THR A 222 8.10 4.54 -17.30
C THR A 222 6.75 4.89 -17.90
N LEU A 223 5.65 4.65 -17.18
CA LEU A 223 4.31 5.00 -17.62
C LEU A 223 4.08 6.52 -17.74
N LEU A 224 4.78 7.33 -16.95
CA LEU A 224 4.66 8.79 -16.99
C LEU A 224 5.54 9.43 -18.05
N GLU A 225 6.77 8.95 -18.20
CA GLU A 225 7.76 9.55 -19.09
C GLU A 225 7.67 9.06 -20.54
N GLU A 226 6.65 8.25 -20.90
CA GLU A 226 6.46 7.58 -22.21
C GLU A 226 7.72 6.90 -22.77
N GLY A 227 8.68 6.62 -21.89
CA GLY A 227 9.93 5.99 -22.25
C GLY A 227 9.73 4.49 -22.26
N HIS A 228 9.83 3.87 -23.43
CA HIS A 228 10.53 2.59 -23.50
C HIS A 228 11.92 2.82 -22.90
N VAL A 229 12.04 2.62 -21.58
CA VAL A 229 13.33 2.58 -20.90
C VAL A 229 14.01 1.32 -21.41
N ARG A 230 14.79 1.51 -22.47
CA ARG A 230 15.90 0.63 -22.81
C ARG A 230 17.00 0.81 -21.77
#